data_AF-A0A7C3EJW4-F1
#
_entry.id   AF-A0A7C3EJW4-F1
#
_cell.length_a   1.000
_cell.length_b   1.000
_cell.length_c   1.000
_cell.angle_alpha   90.00
_cell.angle_beta   90.00
_cell.angle_gamma   90.00
#
_symmetry.space_group_name_H-M   'P 1'
#
loop_
_entity.id
_entity.type
_entity.pdbx_description
1 polymer ?
#
loop_
_entity_poly.entity_id
_entity_poly.type
_entity_poly.pdbx_seq_one_letter_code
_entity_poly.pdbx_strand_id
1 'polypeptide(L)'
;MKYLQKKRNAKIPNMEQGIWLNYLLRTAGYSQKDIAEKAGVSRQMVQKVLYGLKTSRRIQTAIAEALGYKTWAEVLVIGRRVAA
;
A
#
# COMPACT_ATOMS: atom_id res chain seq x y z
N MET A 1 9.65 29.06 -14.86
CA MET A 1 9.89 27.90 -13.98
C MET A 1 9.18 26.67 -14.54
N LYS A 2 9.91 25.70 -15.11
CA LYS A 2 9.34 24.42 -15.54
C LYS A 2 9.14 23.55 -14.29
N TYR A 3 7.90 23.35 -13.86
CA TYR A 3 7.59 22.30 -12.89
C TYR A 3 7.93 20.95 -13.54
N LEU A 4 9.05 20.35 -13.15
CA LEU A 4 9.41 19.00 -13.52
C LEU A 4 8.32 18.08 -12.95
N GLN A 5 7.42 17.60 -13.80
CA GLN A 5 6.47 16.56 -13.42
C GLN A 5 7.28 15.32 -13.00
N LYS A 6 7.47 15.14 -11.70
CA LYS A 6 8.25 14.05 -11.12
C LYS A 6 7.56 12.75 -11.52
N LYS A 7 8.20 11.94 -12.38
CA LYS A 7 7.70 10.61 -12.77
C LYS A 7 7.33 9.84 -11.50
N ARG A 8 6.05 9.49 -11.36
CA ARG A 8 5.56 8.69 -10.23
C ARG A 8 6.29 7.36 -10.23
N ASN A 9 6.88 7.00 -9.10
CA ASN A 9 7.55 5.72 -8.94
C ASN A 9 6.49 4.61 -8.96
N ALA A 10 6.57 3.67 -9.91
CA ALA A 10 5.64 2.56 -10.08
C ALA A 10 5.56 1.62 -8.85
N LYS A 11 6.45 1.80 -7.86
CA LYS A 11 6.50 1.09 -6.58
C LYS A 11 5.65 1.75 -5.47
N ILE A 12 5.02 2.88 -5.76
CA ILE A 12 4.26 3.69 -4.79
C ILE A 12 2.80 3.80 -5.26
N PRO A 13 1.81 3.40 -4.44
CA PRO A 13 0.41 3.47 -4.81
C PRO A 13 -0.07 4.93 -4.96
N ASN A 14 -1.10 5.14 -5.78
CA ASN A 14 -1.88 6.37 -5.82
C ASN A 14 -3.00 6.37 -4.77
N MET A 15 -3.75 7.47 -4.70
CA MET A 15 -4.83 7.61 -3.73
C MET A 15 -5.90 6.52 -3.93
N GLU A 16 -6.34 6.31 -5.18
CA GLU A 16 -7.35 5.30 -5.54
C GLU A 16 -6.88 3.88 -5.24
N GLN A 17 -5.64 3.56 -5.60
CA GLN A 17 -4.97 2.31 -5.26
C GLN A 17 -4.89 2.14 -3.75
N GLY A 18 -4.59 3.19 -2.98
CA GLY A 18 -4.58 3.14 -1.52
C GLY A 18 -5.96 2.85 -0.93
N ILE A 19 -7.02 3.47 -1.47
CA ILE A 19 -8.41 3.18 -1.09
C ILE A 19 -8.74 1.71 -1.38
N TRP A 20 -8.41 1.24 -2.58
CA TRP A 20 -8.66 -0.13 -3.01
C TRP A 20 -7.89 -1.15 -2.16
N LEU A 21 -6.60 -0.92 -1.91
CA LEU A 21 -5.80 -1.78 -1.03
C LEU A 21 -6.35 -1.82 0.39
N ASN A 22 -6.85 -0.69 0.90
CA ASN A 22 -7.50 -0.65 2.19
C ASN A 22 -8.82 -1.44 2.21
N TYR A 23 -9.58 -1.41 1.12
CA TYR A 23 -10.76 -2.26 0.93
C TYR A 23 -10.39 -3.75 0.87
N LEU A 24 -9.34 -4.12 0.13
CA LEU A 24 -8.84 -5.49 0.07
C LEU A 24 -8.40 -6.01 1.43
N LEU A 25 -7.71 -5.19 2.22
CA LEU A 25 -7.34 -5.57 3.59
C LEU A 25 -8.58 -5.87 4.43
N ARG A 26 -9.59 -5.00 4.37
CA ARG A 26 -10.83 -5.18 5.13
C ARG A 26 -11.60 -6.43 4.69
N THR A 27 -11.66 -6.72 3.40
CA THR A 27 -12.31 -7.94 2.87
C THR A 27 -11.54 -9.21 3.21
N ALA A 28 -10.22 -9.11 3.35
CA ALA A 28 -9.36 -10.18 3.90
C ALA A 28 -9.41 -10.28 5.43
N GLY A 29 -10.22 -9.47 6.12
CA GLY A 29 -10.35 -9.50 7.58
C GLY A 29 -9.26 -8.76 8.36
N TYR A 30 -8.43 -7.96 7.68
CA TYR A 30 -7.36 -7.19 8.30
C TYR A 30 -7.68 -5.70 8.39
N SER A 31 -7.43 -5.12 9.54
CA SER A 31 -7.42 -3.67 9.77
C SER A 31 -6.00 -3.10 9.62
N GLN A 32 -5.89 -1.78 9.44
CA GLN A 32 -4.59 -1.10 9.49
C GLN A 32 -3.89 -1.26 10.85
N LYS A 33 -4.64 -1.52 11.92
CA LYS A 33 -4.09 -1.76 13.26
C LYS A 33 -3.40 -3.11 13.32
N ASP A 34 -4.03 -4.17 12.79
CA ASP A 34 -3.44 -5.51 12.75
C ASP A 34 -2.14 -5.53 11.94
N ILE A 35 -2.12 -4.82 10.81
CA ILE A 35 -0.91 -4.62 10.01
C ILE A 35 0.16 -3.86 10.80
N ALA A 36 -0.24 -2.85 11.57
CA ALA A 36 0.69 -2.05 12.36
C ALA A 36 1.32 -2.87 13.50
N GLU A 37 0.52 -3.69 14.17
CA GLU A 37 0.97 -4.63 15.22
C GLU A 37 1.93 -5.67 14.62
N LYS A 38 1.54 -6.31 13.51
CA LYS A 38 2.40 -7.27 12.79
C LYS A 38 3.74 -6.65 12.35
N ALA A 39 3.73 -5.39 11.94
CA ALA A 39 4.92 -4.68 11.50
C ALA A 39 5.66 -3.92 12.62
N GLY A 40 5.18 -3.90 13.87
CA GLY A 40 5.77 -3.13 14.96
C GLY A 40 5.90 -1.64 14.66
N VAL A 41 4.84 -1.02 14.12
CA VAL A 41 4.76 0.40 13.78
C VAL A 41 3.46 1.02 14.27
N SER A 42 3.33 2.35 14.13
CA SER A 42 2.05 3.02 14.31
C SER A 42 1.12 2.82 13.12
N ARG A 43 -0.19 2.79 13.39
CA ARG A 43 -1.25 2.76 12.36
C ARG A 43 -1.09 3.90 11.35
N GLN A 44 -0.70 5.10 11.79
CA GLN A 44 -0.49 6.25 10.91
C GLN A 44 0.64 6.00 9.90
N MET A 45 1.66 5.21 10.26
CA MET A 45 2.71 4.83 9.32
C MET A 45 2.17 3.88 8.24
N VAL A 46 1.33 2.93 8.62
CA VAL A 46 0.65 2.02 7.68
C VAL A 46 -0.21 2.81 6.71
N GLN A 47 -1.01 3.76 7.21
CA GLN A 47 -1.82 4.65 6.38
C GLN A 47 -0.95 5.40 5.37
N LYS A 48 0.16 6.02 5.81
CA LYS A 48 1.06 6.75 4.91
C LYS A 48 1.67 5.86 3.82
N VAL A 49 1.92 4.57 4.09
CA VAL A 49 2.41 3.63 3.05
C VAL A 49 1.29 3.21 2.10
N LEU A 50 0.11 2.87 2.61
CA LEU A 50 -1.05 2.49 1.81
C LEU A 50 -1.42 3.54 0.77
N TYR A 51 -1.40 4.82 1.16
CA TYR A 51 -1.74 5.95 0.29
C TYR A 51 -0.53 6.54 -0.45
N GLY A 52 0.63 5.87 -0.41
CA GLY A 52 1.80 6.24 -1.19
C GLY A 52 2.54 7.51 -0.72
N LEU A 53 2.26 7.98 0.49
CA LEU A 53 2.93 9.14 1.11
C LEU A 53 4.30 8.77 1.69
N LYS A 54 4.51 7.49 2.03
CA LYS A 54 5.78 6.95 2.52
C LYS A 54 6.06 5.58 1.91
N THR A 55 7.31 5.15 1.99
CA THR A 55 7.72 3.78 1.66
C THR A 55 8.31 3.12 2.90
N SER A 56 7.98 1.85 3.11
CA SER A 56 8.56 1.04 4.18
C SER A 56 8.47 -0.42 3.76
N ARG A 57 9.61 -1.06 3.55
CA ARG A 57 9.67 -2.46 3.11
C ARG A 57 8.94 -3.38 4.10
N ARG A 58 9.11 -3.16 5.41
CA ARG A 58 8.46 -3.93 6.46
C ARG A 58 6.93 -3.88 6.37
N ILE A 59 6.37 -2.68 6.19
CA ILE A 59 4.92 -2.50 6.04
C ILE A 59 4.43 -3.10 4.73
N GLN A 60 5.15 -2.89 3.63
CA GLN A 60 4.81 -3.45 2.32
C GLN A 60 4.79 -4.98 2.33
N THR A 61 5.76 -5.61 3.00
CA THR A 61 5.80 -7.06 3.22
C THR A 61 4.61 -7.52 4.07
N ALA A 62 4.33 -6.85 5.20
CA ALA A 62 3.20 -7.21 6.06
C ALA A 62 1.85 -7.13 5.32
N ILE A 63 1.65 -6.12 4.47
CA ILE A 63 0.45 -5.99 3.64
C ILE A 63 0.39 -7.10 2.58
N ALA A 64 1.51 -7.37 1.89
CA ALA A 64 1.55 -8.43 0.87
C ALA A 64 1.18 -9.79 1.49
N GLU A 65 1.79 -10.14 2.62
CA GLU A 65 1.49 -11.37 3.35
C GLU A 65 0.03 -11.45 3.81
N ALA A 66 -0.52 -10.35 4.35
CA ALA A 66 -1.92 -10.30 4.79
C ALA A 66 -2.91 -10.50 3.63
N LEU A 67 -2.53 -10.07 2.43
CA LEU A 67 -3.32 -10.24 1.22
C LEU A 67 -2.98 -11.53 0.45
N GLY A 68 -2.08 -12.38 0.97
CA GLY A 68 -1.69 -13.65 0.34
C GLY A 68 -0.72 -13.53 -0.84
N TYR A 69 -0.06 -12.39 -1.01
CA TYR A 69 0.92 -12.15 -2.07
C TYR A 69 2.36 -12.34 -1.57
N LYS A 70 3.25 -12.77 -2.46
CA LYS A 70 4.68 -12.97 -2.13
C LYS A 70 5.43 -11.65 -2.12
N THR A 71 5.02 -10.70 -2.96
CA THR A 71 5.73 -9.44 -3.13
C THR A 71 4.81 -8.22 -3.19
N TRP A 72 5.33 -7.07 -2.79
CA TRP A 72 4.63 -5.79 -2.94
C TRP A 72 4.33 -5.44 -4.42
N ALA A 73 5.16 -5.93 -5.34
CA ALA A 73 4.95 -5.70 -6.76
C ALA A 73 3.66 -6.36 -7.26
N GLU A 74 3.36 -7.59 -6.82
CA GLU A 74 2.13 -8.31 -7.13
C GLU A 74 0.90 -7.52 -6.64
N VAL A 75 0.97 -7.01 -5.41
CA VAL A 75 -0.08 -6.17 -4.81
C VAL A 75 -0.40 -4.95 -5.69
N LEU A 76 0.64 -4.27 -6.19
CA LEU A 76 0.48 -3.08 -7.04
C LEU A 76 0.00 -3.40 -8.47
N VAL A 77 0.19 -4.61 -8.97
CA VAL A 77 -0.36 -5.02 -10.28
C VAL A 77 -1.89 -5.11 -10.21
N ILE A 78 -2.44 -5.61 -9.10
CA ILE A 78 -3.89 -5.69 -8.91
C ILE A 78 -4.49 -4.30 -8.73
N GLY A 79 -3.86 -3.45 -7.91
CA GLY A 79 -4.30 -2.06 -7.76
C GLY A 79 -4.32 -1.27 -9.09
N ARG A 80 -3.46 -1.63 -10.06
CA ARG A 80 -3.44 -1.01 -11.39
C ARG A 80 -4.62 -1.38 -12.27
N ARG A 81 -5.22 -2.57 -12.09
CA ARG A 81 -6.37 -3.01 -12.90
C ARG A 81 -7.69 -2.30 -12.53
N VAL A 82 -7.73 -1.64 -11.38
CA VAL A 82 -8.93 -0.97 -10.86
C VAL A 82 -8.95 0.54 -11.18
N ALA A 83 -7.79 1.12 -11.47
CA ALA A 83 -7.63 2.54 -11.80
C ALA A 83 -7.43 2.78 -13.32
N ALA A 84 -7.83 1.81 -14.16
CA ALA A 84 -7.74 1.86 -15.61
C ALA A 84 -9.13 1.96 -16.23
#